data_AF-A0A1F5UXB1-F1
#
_entry.id   AF-A0A1F5UXB1-F1
#
_cell.length_a   1.000
_cell.length_b   1.000
_cell.length_c   1.000
_cell.angle_alpha   90.00
_cell.angle_beta   90.00
_cell.angle_gamma   90.00
#
_symmetry.space_group_name_H-M   'P 1'
#
loop_
_entity.id
_entity.type
_entity.pdbx_description
1 polymer ?
#
loop_
_entity_poly.entity_id
_entity_poly.type
_entity_poly.pdbx_seq_one_letter_code
_entity_poly.pdbx_strand_id
1 'polypeptide(L)'
;MEVGEILLKKHVDEDMLNFIKNYINTFEKLDIVRFFGLNSSSRVDVETLTEVTNNKKEEISKAIKELVKAHVLEEVDVDGKKLYELSQNKNTLELVKRFISYYSKNSIRMLIIGYLLNKSIETKR
;
A
#
# COMPACT_ATOMS: atom_id res chain seq x y z
N MET A 1 20.55 0.12 9.72
CA MET A 1 19.14 0.55 9.56
C MET A 1 19.15 1.96 9.05
N GLU A 2 18.38 2.24 8.01
CA GLU A 2 18.19 3.59 7.47
C GLU A 2 17.54 4.50 8.53
N VAL A 3 17.85 5.80 8.51
CA VAL A 3 17.30 6.77 9.48
C VAL A 3 15.77 6.77 9.49
N GLY A 4 15.14 6.62 8.31
CA GLY A 4 13.68 6.53 8.20
C GLY A 4 13.09 5.32 8.94
N GLU A 5 13.75 4.17 8.89
CA GLU A 5 13.33 2.95 9.59
C GLU A 5 13.40 3.12 11.11
N ILE A 6 14.48 3.72 11.60
CA ILE A 6 14.67 4.01 13.04
C ILE A 6 13.56 4.93 13.55
N LEU A 7 13.21 5.96 12.79
CA LEU A 7 12.16 6.89 13.16
C LEU A 7 10.78 6.22 13.14
N LEU A 8 10.48 5.42 12.13
CA LEU A 8 9.21 4.67 12.08
C LEU A 8 9.07 3.70 13.26
N LYS A 9 10.12 2.95 13.60
CA LYS A 9 10.10 1.98 14.72
C LYS A 9 9.78 2.62 16.08
N LYS A 10 9.99 3.92 16.26
CA LYS A 10 9.61 4.65 17.49
C LYS A 10 8.11 4.92 17.59
N HIS A 11 7.37 4.82 16.49
CA HIS A 11 5.96 5.22 16.40
C HIS A 11 5.02 4.09 15.99
N VAL A 12 5.54 3.01 15.41
CA VAL A 12 4.79 1.81 15.02
C VAL A 12 5.46 0.56 15.61
N ASP A 13 4.68 -0.48 15.87
CA ASP A 13 5.24 -1.78 16.27
C ASP A 13 5.92 -2.52 15.12
N GLU A 14 6.55 -3.64 15.44
CA GLU A 14 7.38 -4.41 14.50
C GLU A 14 6.58 -4.99 13.33
N ASP A 15 5.36 -5.47 13.57
CA ASP A 15 4.49 -5.99 12.51
C ASP A 15 4.14 -4.89 11.50
N MET A 16 3.82 -3.69 11.99
CA MET A 16 3.50 -2.56 11.13
C MET A 16 4.74 -2.07 10.36
N LEU A 17 5.90 -2.05 11.01
CA LEU A 17 7.15 -1.71 10.34
C LEU A 17 7.45 -2.69 9.21
N ASN A 18 7.29 -4.00 9.46
CA ASN A 18 7.48 -5.04 8.45
C ASN A 18 6.45 -4.93 7.32
N PHE A 19 5.19 -4.63 7.65
CA PHE A 19 4.14 -4.39 6.66
C PHE A 19 4.51 -3.24 5.72
N ILE A 20 4.97 -2.11 6.26
CA ILE A 20 5.39 -0.95 5.47
C ILE A 20 6.59 -1.30 4.59
N LYS A 21 7.62 -1.95 5.14
CA LYS A 21 8.84 -2.31 4.40
C LYS A 21 8.59 -3.29 3.25
N ASN A 22 7.71 -4.25 3.45
CA ASN A 22 7.52 -5.35 2.50
C ASN A 22 6.42 -5.05 1.48
N TYR A 23 5.37 -4.34 1.88
CA TYR A 23 4.17 -4.17 1.05
C TYR A 23 3.87 -2.72 0.68
N ILE A 24 4.35 -1.73 1.45
CA ILE A 24 4.13 -0.30 1.21
C ILE A 24 5.45 0.37 0.82
N ASN A 25 6.26 -0.28 -0.02
CA ASN A 25 7.62 0.16 -0.36
C ASN A 25 7.74 1.00 -1.64
N THR A 26 6.60 1.35 -2.25
CA THR A 26 6.52 2.33 -3.33
C THR A 26 5.32 3.26 -3.11
N PHE A 27 5.30 4.40 -3.79
CA PHE A 27 4.18 5.35 -3.69
C PHE A 27 2.88 4.77 -4.26
N GLU A 28 2.96 4.00 -5.33
CA GLU A 28 1.79 3.38 -5.95
C GLU A 28 1.14 2.36 -5.01
N LYS A 29 1.96 1.53 -4.34
CA LYS A 29 1.44 0.58 -3.34
C LYS A 29 0.85 1.29 -2.14
N LEU A 30 1.46 2.40 -1.70
CA LEU A 30 0.91 3.26 -0.66
C LEU A 30 -0.47 3.77 -1.04
N ASP A 31 -0.61 4.34 -2.24
CA ASP A 31 -1.87 4.93 -2.69
C ASP A 31 -2.96 3.87 -2.89
N ILE A 32 -2.62 2.72 -3.48
CA ILE A 32 -3.55 1.59 -3.66
C ILE A 32 -4.02 1.05 -2.31
N VAL A 33 -3.10 0.75 -1.38
CA VAL A 33 -3.48 0.21 -0.05
C VAL A 33 -4.25 1.25 0.75
N ARG A 34 -3.92 2.54 0.61
CA ARG A 34 -4.71 3.62 1.22
C ARG A 34 -6.13 3.67 0.65
N PHE A 35 -6.28 3.56 -0.67
CA PHE A 35 -7.59 3.55 -1.32
C PHE A 35 -8.47 2.41 -0.78
N PHE A 36 -7.97 1.17 -0.82
CA PHE A 36 -8.73 0.02 -0.34
C PHE A 36 -8.91 0.01 1.18
N GLY A 37 -7.93 0.48 1.95
CA GLY A 37 -8.06 0.57 3.41
C GLY A 37 -9.12 1.58 3.86
N LEU A 38 -9.33 2.65 3.09
CA LEU A 38 -10.41 3.62 3.32
C LEU A 38 -11.75 3.16 2.73
N ASN A 39 -11.73 2.27 1.74
CA ASN A 39 -12.91 1.78 1.03
C ASN A 39 -12.90 0.23 0.98
N SER A 40 -12.98 -0.43 2.14
CA SER A 40 -12.71 -1.88 2.26
C SER A 40 -13.70 -2.78 1.51
N SER A 41 -14.87 -2.25 1.15
CA SER A 41 -15.88 -2.96 0.36
C SER A 41 -15.82 -2.65 -1.13
N SER A 42 -14.88 -1.80 -1.56
CA SER A 42 -14.73 -1.46 -2.97
C SER A 42 -14.09 -2.59 -3.75
N ARG A 43 -14.60 -2.77 -4.96
CA ARG A 43 -14.05 -3.61 -6.00
C ARG A 43 -13.93 -2.76 -7.26
N VAL A 44 -12.71 -2.59 -7.77
CA VAL A 44 -12.41 -1.64 -8.86
C VAL A 44 -11.41 -2.21 -9.85
N ASP A 45 -11.42 -1.71 -11.09
CA ASP A 45 -10.44 -2.06 -12.13
C ASP A 45 -9.17 -1.20 -12.04
N VAL A 46 -8.22 -1.48 -12.93
CA VAL A 46 -6.94 -0.78 -12.98
C VAL A 46 -7.11 0.67 -13.47
N GLU A 47 -8.08 0.91 -14.36
CA GLU A 47 -8.43 2.23 -14.87
C GLU A 47 -8.88 3.15 -13.73
N THR A 48 -9.83 2.70 -12.92
CA THR A 48 -10.31 3.43 -11.75
C THR A 48 -9.18 3.73 -10.77
N LEU A 49 -8.31 2.76 -10.49
CA LEU A 49 -7.15 2.97 -9.61
C LEU A 49 -6.14 3.98 -10.19
N THR A 50 -5.95 3.97 -11.50
CA THR A 50 -5.09 4.94 -12.21
C THR A 50 -5.63 6.36 -12.01
N GLU A 51 -6.94 6.55 -12.18
CA GLU A 51 -7.61 7.85 -12.02
C GLU A 51 -7.56 8.36 -10.58
N VAL A 52 -7.94 7.54 -9.60
CA VAL A 52 -8.04 7.98 -8.19
C VAL A 52 -6.69 8.18 -7.52
N THR A 53 -5.64 7.51 -8.01
CA THR A 53 -4.27 7.68 -7.48
C THR A 53 -3.45 8.68 -8.27
N ASN A 54 -3.93 9.15 -9.44
CA ASN A 54 -3.20 10.07 -10.34
C ASN A 54 -1.79 9.57 -10.71
N ASN A 55 -1.65 8.25 -10.92
CA ASN A 55 -0.42 7.58 -11.31
C ASN A 55 -0.54 6.99 -12.73
N LYS A 56 0.57 6.50 -13.30
CA LYS A 56 0.52 5.84 -14.63
C LYS A 56 -0.05 4.44 -14.53
N LYS A 57 -0.82 4.04 -15.55
CA LYS A 57 -1.45 2.72 -15.62
C LYS A 57 -0.44 1.58 -15.52
N GLU A 58 0.75 1.73 -16.11
CA GLU A 58 1.81 0.72 -16.07
C GLU A 58 2.34 0.51 -14.64
N GLU A 59 2.54 1.60 -13.90
CA GLU A 59 3.06 1.59 -12.52
C GLU A 59 2.01 1.00 -11.57
N ILE A 60 0.74 1.41 -11.73
CA ILE A 60 -0.39 0.86 -10.97
C ILE A 60 -0.58 -0.63 -11.28
N SER A 61 -0.54 -1.04 -12.55
CA SER A 61 -0.66 -2.45 -12.94
C SER A 61 0.43 -3.31 -12.30
N LYS A 62 1.67 -2.79 -12.25
CA LYS A 62 2.79 -3.48 -11.59
C LYS A 62 2.56 -3.59 -10.08
N ALA A 63 2.19 -2.49 -9.43
CA ALA A 63 1.94 -2.45 -8.00
C ALA A 63 0.80 -3.39 -7.58
N ILE A 64 -0.31 -3.42 -8.33
CA ILE A 64 -1.43 -4.34 -8.09
C ILE A 64 -0.96 -5.80 -8.17
N LYS A 65 -0.22 -6.17 -9.23
CA LYS A 65 0.29 -7.56 -9.37
C LYS A 65 1.14 -7.98 -8.17
N GLU A 66 1.98 -7.09 -7.67
CA GLU A 66 2.82 -7.35 -6.49
C GLU A 66 1.98 -7.47 -5.21
N LEU A 67 0.95 -6.62 -5.03
CA LEU A 67 0.04 -6.67 -3.88
C LEU A 67 -0.88 -7.91 -3.90
N VAL A 68 -1.31 -8.35 -5.08
CA VAL A 68 -2.06 -9.61 -5.25
C VAL A 68 -1.16 -10.82 -4.92
N LYS A 69 0.07 -10.84 -5.45
CA LYS A 69 1.05 -11.89 -5.11
C LYS A 69 1.36 -11.94 -3.61
N ALA A 70 1.30 -10.80 -2.94
CA ALA A 70 1.50 -10.66 -1.50
C ALA A 70 0.25 -10.97 -0.65
N HIS A 71 -0.89 -11.31 -1.27
CA HIS A 71 -2.17 -11.50 -0.58
C HIS A 71 -2.65 -10.27 0.22
N VAL A 72 -2.26 -9.07 -0.23
CA VAL A 72 -2.82 -7.80 0.29
C VAL A 72 -4.11 -7.49 -0.45
N LEU A 73 -4.13 -7.72 -1.76
CA LEU A 73 -5.32 -7.62 -2.61
C LEU A 73 -5.69 -8.99 -3.16
N GLU A 74 -6.93 -9.11 -3.58
CA GLU A 74 -7.45 -10.23 -4.35
C GLU A 74 -7.86 -9.77 -5.74
N GLU A 75 -7.64 -10.64 -6.72
CA GLU A 75 -8.10 -10.45 -8.10
C GLU A 75 -9.40 -11.24 -8.28
N VAL A 76 -10.42 -10.59 -8.80
CA VAL A 76 -11.75 -11.17 -9.02
C VAL A 76 -12.15 -10.94 -10.47
N ASP A 77 -12.60 -12.01 -11.14
CA ASP A 77 -13.21 -11.90 -12.46
C ASP A 77 -14.72 -11.71 -12.32
N VAL A 78 -15.25 -10.63 -12.89
CA VAL A 78 -16.68 -10.33 -12.93
C VAL A 78 -17.04 -9.97 -14.37
N ASP A 79 -17.90 -10.77 -15.00
CA ASP A 79 -18.33 -10.59 -16.40
C ASP A 79 -17.16 -10.43 -17.39
N GLY A 80 -16.06 -11.16 -17.20
CA GLY A 80 -14.86 -11.10 -18.04
C GLY A 80 -14.01 -9.85 -17.82
N LYS A 81 -14.31 -9.05 -16.78
CA LYS A 81 -13.49 -7.93 -16.33
C LYS A 81 -12.72 -8.31 -15.09
N LYS A 82 -11.44 -8.00 -15.12
CA LYS A 82 -10.53 -8.18 -13.99
C LYS A 82 -10.65 -7.00 -13.03
N LEU A 83 -11.17 -7.28 -11.84
CA LEU A 83 -11.33 -6.32 -10.76
C LEU A 83 -10.45 -6.70 -9.57
N TYR A 84 -10.21 -5.73 -8.70
CA TYR A 84 -9.37 -5.90 -7.52
C TYR A 84 -10.11 -5.42 -6.27
N GLU A 85 -9.93 -6.14 -5.18
CA GLU A 85 -10.49 -5.82 -3.88
C GLU A 85 -9.49 -6.13 -2.75
N LEU A 86 -9.77 -5.59 -1.57
CA LEU A 86 -8.97 -5.88 -0.38
C LEU A 86 -9.12 -7.36 0.00
N SER A 87 -8.01 -8.02 0.35
CA SER A 87 -8.07 -9.43 0.74
C SER A 87 -9.01 -9.65 1.93
N GLN A 88 -9.78 -10.74 1.90
CA GLN A 88 -10.67 -11.15 3.00
C GLN A 88 -9.93 -11.89 4.13
N ASN A 89 -8.62 -12.10 3.99
CA ASN A 89 -7.80 -12.66 5.06
C ASN A 89 -7.83 -11.74 6.29
N LYS A 90 -8.27 -12.28 7.44
CA LYS A 90 -8.42 -11.51 8.69
C LYS A 90 -7.14 -10.80 9.13
N ASN A 91 -5.97 -11.42 8.95
CA ASN A 91 -4.70 -10.82 9.35
C ASN A 91 -4.33 -9.65 8.43
N THR A 92 -4.50 -9.81 7.11
CA THR A 92 -4.31 -8.72 6.14
C THR A 92 -5.24 -7.55 6.42
N LEU A 93 -6.53 -7.83 6.66
CA LEU A 93 -7.53 -6.80 6.98
C LEU A 93 -7.14 -6.01 8.23
N GLU A 94 -6.69 -6.70 9.29
CA GLU A 94 -6.27 -6.06 10.52
C GLU A 94 -5.00 -5.21 10.32
N LEU A 95 -4.03 -5.72 9.57
CA LEU A 95 -2.83 -4.96 9.21
C LEU A 95 -3.16 -3.69 8.42
N VAL A 96 -4.03 -3.79 7.41
CA VAL A 96 -4.43 -2.62 6.61
C VAL A 96 -5.21 -1.61 7.46
N LYS A 97 -6.13 -2.06 8.32
CA LYS A 97 -6.85 -1.15 9.25
C LYS A 97 -5.90 -0.43 10.20
N ARG A 98 -4.97 -1.16 10.83
CA ARG A 98 -3.96 -0.57 11.71
C ARG A 98 -3.06 0.39 10.94
N PHE A 99 -2.68 0.04 9.71
CA PHE A 99 -1.91 0.91 8.82
C PHE A 99 -2.64 2.23 8.56
N ILE A 100 -3.93 2.20 8.21
CA ILE A 100 -4.74 3.42 8.03
C ILE A 100 -4.80 4.25 9.31
N SER A 101 -4.95 3.62 10.48
CA SER A 101 -4.94 4.32 11.76
C SER A 101 -3.61 5.03 12.01
N TYR A 102 -2.48 4.35 11.79
CA TYR A 102 -1.15 4.97 11.89
C TYR A 102 -0.97 6.11 10.87
N TYR A 103 -1.33 5.87 9.61
CA TYR A 103 -1.20 6.83 8.51
C TYR A 103 -2.10 8.06 8.68
N SER A 104 -3.18 7.97 9.47
CA SER A 104 -4.03 9.11 9.81
C SER A 104 -3.30 10.18 10.63
N LYS A 105 -2.26 9.78 11.39
CA LYS A 105 -1.42 10.71 12.16
C LYS A 105 -0.42 11.41 11.25
N ASN A 106 -0.51 12.73 11.15
CA ASN A 106 0.35 13.54 10.26
C ASN A 106 1.84 13.27 10.47
N SER A 107 2.30 13.13 11.71
CA SER A 107 3.71 12.81 12.01
C SER A 107 4.15 11.49 11.40
N ILE A 108 3.35 10.44 11.52
CA ILE A 108 3.68 9.11 10.98
C ILE A 108 3.58 9.11 9.46
N ARG A 109 2.57 9.79 8.89
CA ARG A 109 2.46 9.98 7.44
C ARG A 109 3.73 10.57 6.84
N MET A 110 4.25 11.63 7.45
CA MET A 110 5.48 12.28 6.99
C MET A 110 6.68 11.35 7.08
N LEU A 111 6.77 10.51 8.12
CA LEU A 111 7.84 9.51 8.25
C LEU A 111 7.76 8.43 7.16
N ILE A 112 6.56 7.95 6.84
CA ILE A 112 6.35 6.96 5.77
C ILE A 112 6.73 7.57 4.43
N ILE A 113 6.28 8.78 4.12
CA ILE A 113 6.65 9.48 2.88
C ILE A 113 8.17 9.68 2.80
N GLY A 114 8.79 10.16 3.89
CA GLY A 114 10.24 10.34 3.94
C GLY A 114 11.02 9.04 3.74
N TYR A 115 10.54 7.93 4.30
CA TYR A 115 11.10 6.61 4.06
C TYR A 115 11.01 6.20 2.57
N LEU A 116 9.87 6.41 1.92
CA LEU A 116 9.69 6.06 0.50
C LEU A 116 10.52 6.93 -0.44
N LEU A 117 10.68 8.21 -0.12
CA LEU A 117 11.57 9.10 -0.87
C LEU A 117 13.01 8.57 -0.86
N ASN A 118 13.54 8.19 0.31
CA ASN A 118 14.90 7.63 0.42
C ASN A 118 15.05 6.35 -0.39
N LYS A 119 14.09 5.42 -0.29
CA LYS A 119 14.05 4.17 -1.09
C LYS A 119 14.07 4.44 -2.60
N SER A 120 13.29 5.42 -3.06
CA SER A 120 13.21 5.77 -4.47
C SER A 120 14.52 6.35 -5.03
N ILE A 121 15.30 7.04 -4.20
CA ILE A 121 16.60 7.61 -4.56
C ILE A 121 17.66 6.50 -4.67
N GLU A 122 17.66 5.54 -3.74
CA GLU A 122 18.60 4.41 -3.74
C GLU A 122 18.44 3.54 -4.99
N THR A 123 17.20 3.32 -5.44
CA THR A 123 16.91 2.45 -6.60
C THR A 123 17.32 3.08 -7.94
N LYS A 124 17.61 4.39 -7.97
CA LYS A 124 18.06 5.12 -9.17
C LYS A 124 19.58 5.26 -9.28
N ARG A 125 20.33 4.79 -8.29
CA ARG A 125 21.81 4.74 -8.30
C ARG A 125 22.29 3.36 -8.68
#